data_AF-A0A955PNC0-F1
#
_entry.id   AF-A0A955PNC0-F1
#
_cell.length_a   1.000
_cell.length_b   1.000
_cell.length_c   1.000
_cell.angle_alpha   90.00
_cell.angle_beta   90.00
_cell.angle_gamma   90.00
#
_symmetry.space_group_name_H-M   'P 1'
#
loop_
_entity.id
_entity.type
_entity.pdbx_description
1 polymer ?
#
loop_
_entity_poly.entity_id
_entity_poly.type
_entity_poly.pdbx_seq_one_letter_code
_entity_poly.pdbx_strand_id
1 'polypeptide(L)'
;MIRSTALRFISFLLLSQLPEPFAQCQDLVWDQIHSIPDSPFSFTYNGQSSKDLLSDWKREGSSETLPGGKNRKFTSYDDSSSGMVLQYESTEYADFGAHEWILRFTNGGDADTKVVSDVWALDCTIPCEATEDLTLYYADGSEGRVDDFHPRQNSLEVGAEFDLAPNGGRSSDGVMP
;
A
#
# COMPACT_ATOMS: atom_id res chain seq x y z
N MET A 1 -10.84 5.54 -25.21
CA MET A 1 -11.32 6.48 -24.17
C MET A 1 -11.32 5.74 -22.84
N ILE A 2 -10.15 5.59 -22.22
CA ILE A 2 -10.00 4.84 -20.97
C ILE A 2 -10.01 5.87 -19.85
N ARG A 3 -11.05 5.79 -19.01
CA ARG A 3 -11.21 6.64 -17.83
C ARG A 3 -10.21 6.20 -16.77
N SER A 4 -9.54 7.17 -16.15
CA SER A 4 -8.67 6.99 -14.97
C SER A 4 -9.34 6.03 -13.98
N THR A 5 -8.68 4.90 -13.71
CA THR A 5 -9.11 3.95 -12.69
C THR A 5 -8.18 4.16 -11.50
N ALA A 6 -8.68 4.86 -10.48
CA ALA A 6 -7.98 4.99 -9.20
C ALA A 6 -8.41 3.84 -8.30
N LEU A 7 -7.48 2.95 -7.97
CA LEU A 7 -7.67 1.95 -6.92
C LEU A 7 -7.39 2.66 -5.59
N ARG A 8 -8.42 2.82 -4.76
CA ARG A 8 -8.31 3.36 -3.40
C ARG A 8 -8.52 2.21 -2.43
N PHE A 9 -7.48 1.83 -1.69
CA PHE A 9 -7.62 1.02 -0.50
C PHE A 9 -7.52 1.95 0.70
N ILE A 10 -8.63 2.07 1.43
CA ILE A 10 -8.69 2.78 2.70
C ILE A 10 -9.16 1.75 3.71
N SER A 11 -8.24 1.28 4.57
CA SER A 11 -8.61 0.58 5.79
C SER A 11 -8.50 1.56 6.94
N PHE A 12 -9.64 1.92 7.55
CA PHE A 12 -9.72 2.75 8.76
C PHE A 12 -9.99 1.84 9.95
N LEU A 13 -9.10 1.82 10.95
CA LEU A 13 -9.50 1.53 12.32
C LEU A 13 -9.64 2.86 13.06
N LEU A 14 -10.87 3.23 13.40
CA LEU A 14 -11.15 4.44 14.18
C LEU A 14 -10.88 4.16 15.66
N LEU A 15 -9.79 4.69 16.20
CA LEU A 15 -9.39 4.52 17.60
C LEU A 15 -9.31 5.87 18.32
N SER A 16 -10.43 6.59 18.38
CA SER A 16 -10.53 7.75 19.27
C SER A 16 -11.00 7.27 20.65
N GLN A 17 -10.09 7.31 21.63
CA GLN A 17 -10.26 7.12 23.08
C GLN A 17 -9.85 5.74 23.64
N LEU A 18 -8.55 5.46 23.73
CA LEU A 18 -8.04 4.34 24.53
C LEU A 18 -6.91 4.77 25.50
N PRO A 19 -6.74 4.06 26.64
CA PRO A 19 -5.88 4.45 27.76
C PRO A 19 -4.36 4.34 27.51
N GLU A 20 -3.55 4.94 28.39
CA GLU A 20 -2.07 5.08 28.36
C GLU A 20 -1.21 3.92 27.83
N PRO A 21 -1.50 2.61 28.04
CA PRO A 21 -0.74 1.53 27.40
C PRO A 21 -0.71 1.58 25.86
N PHE A 22 -1.66 2.29 25.24
CA PHE A 22 -1.72 2.46 23.79
C PHE A 22 -0.76 3.53 23.25
N ALA A 23 -0.31 4.49 24.06
CA ALA A 23 0.65 5.50 23.60
C ALA A 23 1.99 4.84 23.18
N GLN A 24 2.45 3.85 23.96
CA GLN A 24 3.62 3.04 23.60
C GLN A 24 3.39 2.20 22.34
N CYS A 25 2.17 1.68 22.13
CA CYS A 25 1.83 0.99 20.88
C CYS A 25 1.79 1.95 19.69
N GLN A 26 1.35 3.19 19.90
CA GLN A 26 1.30 4.22 18.87
C GLN A 26 2.71 4.63 18.42
N ASP A 27 3.64 4.82 19.34
CA ASP A 27 5.04 5.13 19.04
C ASP A 27 5.71 4.00 18.23
N LEU A 28 5.50 2.74 18.61
CA LEU A 28 6.04 1.57 17.88
C LEU A 28 5.48 1.45 16.46
N VAL A 29 4.16 1.64 16.29
CA VAL A 29 3.51 1.67 14.97
C VAL A 29 4.08 2.83 14.14
N TRP A 30 4.41 3.95 14.78
CA TRP A 30 4.93 5.12 14.11
C TRP A 30 6.34 4.93 13.58
N ASP A 31 7.24 4.34 14.36
CA ASP A 31 8.59 3.99 13.90
C ASP A 31 8.53 3.00 12.74
N GLN A 32 7.60 2.04 12.78
CA GLN A 32 7.44 1.05 11.73
C GLN A 32 6.89 1.64 10.44
N ILE A 33 5.94 2.59 10.51
CA ILE A 33 5.46 3.33 9.33
C ILE A 33 6.58 4.15 8.70
N HIS A 34 7.47 4.75 9.50
CA HIS A 34 8.63 5.47 8.98
C HIS A 34 9.75 4.55 8.46
N SER A 35 9.70 3.26 8.78
CA SER A 35 10.58 2.24 8.17
C SER A 35 10.13 1.85 6.76
N ILE A 36 8.87 2.15 6.37
CA ILE A 36 8.37 1.92 5.02
C ILE A 36 9.12 2.84 4.04
N PRO A 37 9.70 2.29 2.94
CA PRO A 37 10.41 3.11 1.95
C PRO A 37 9.52 4.21 1.35
N ASP A 38 10.14 5.30 0.90
CA ASP A 38 9.45 6.41 0.20
C ASP A 38 8.74 6.00 -1.10
N SER A 39 9.00 4.81 -1.62
CA SER A 39 8.31 4.23 -2.78
C SER A 39 7.98 2.76 -2.49
N PRO A 40 6.96 2.51 -1.66
CA PRO A 40 6.68 1.18 -1.13
C PRO A 40 5.82 0.36 -2.10
N PHE A 41 6.08 0.45 -3.39
CA PHE A 41 5.25 -0.17 -4.42
C PHE A 41 6.12 -0.81 -5.49
N SER A 42 5.53 -1.74 -6.23
CA SER A 42 6.15 -2.28 -7.42
C SER A 42 5.15 -2.53 -8.54
N PHE A 43 5.66 -2.53 -9.76
CA PHE A 43 4.91 -2.89 -10.96
C PHE A 43 5.87 -3.36 -12.04
N THR A 44 5.33 -4.02 -13.05
CA THR A 44 6.04 -4.34 -14.28
C THR A 44 5.52 -3.43 -15.40
N TYR A 45 6.43 -2.82 -16.16
CA TYR A 45 6.08 -2.06 -17.37
C TYR A 45 6.83 -2.62 -18.57
N ASN A 46 6.08 -3.08 -19.57
CA ASN A 46 6.62 -3.73 -20.76
C ASN A 46 7.62 -4.88 -20.44
N GLY A 47 7.32 -5.66 -19.39
CA GLY A 47 8.17 -6.77 -18.94
C GLY A 47 9.39 -6.36 -18.11
N GLN A 48 9.57 -5.07 -17.79
CA GLN A 48 10.66 -4.59 -16.93
C GLN A 48 10.13 -4.20 -15.55
N SER A 49 10.88 -4.52 -14.49
CA SER A 49 10.50 -4.19 -13.12
C SER A 49 10.62 -2.68 -12.85
N SER A 50 9.68 -2.13 -12.09
CA SER A 50 9.74 -0.77 -11.55
C SER A 50 11.02 -0.50 -10.76
N LYS A 51 11.57 -1.53 -10.10
CA LYS A 51 12.83 -1.43 -9.33
C LYS A 51 14.03 -1.10 -10.21
N ASP A 52 13.99 -1.51 -11.48
CA ASP A 52 15.06 -1.27 -12.45
C ASP A 52 14.83 0.00 -13.28
N LEU A 53 13.57 0.26 -13.69
CA LEU A 53 13.26 1.37 -14.62
C LEU A 53 13.11 2.73 -13.94
N LEU A 54 12.67 2.80 -12.68
CA LEU A 54 12.37 4.10 -12.04
C LEU A 54 13.62 4.96 -11.82
N SER A 55 14.81 4.36 -11.76
CA SER A 55 16.07 5.12 -11.68
C SER A 55 16.40 5.88 -12.95
N ASP A 56 15.89 5.43 -14.10
CA ASP A 56 16.10 6.07 -15.40
C ASP A 56 15.04 7.14 -15.70
N TRP A 57 13.93 7.13 -14.96
CA TRP A 57 12.85 8.08 -15.13
C TRP A 57 13.16 9.38 -14.42
N LYS A 58 12.70 10.49 -15.01
CA LYS A 58 12.86 11.79 -14.37
C LYS A 58 11.99 11.82 -13.11
N ARG A 59 12.59 12.04 -11.95
CA ARG A 59 11.88 12.12 -10.66
C ARG A 59 11.72 13.56 -10.20
N GLU A 60 10.49 13.96 -9.90
CA GLU A 60 10.18 15.25 -9.29
C GLU A 60 9.37 15.05 -8.01
N GLY A 61 9.57 15.92 -7.02
CA GLY A 61 8.91 15.82 -5.72
C GLY A 61 8.42 17.16 -5.21
N SER A 62 7.28 17.16 -4.54
CA SER A 62 6.75 18.31 -3.81
C SER A 62 6.01 17.85 -2.55
N SER A 63 5.76 18.78 -1.64
CA SER A 63 5.00 18.51 -0.42
C SER A 63 4.16 19.73 -0.04
N GLU A 64 3.01 19.47 0.57
CA GLU A 64 2.15 20.49 1.15
C GLU A 64 1.67 20.09 2.54
N THR A 65 1.46 21.09 3.40
CA THR A 65 0.81 20.89 4.69
C THR A 65 -0.67 21.23 4.56
N LEU A 66 -1.52 20.26 4.87
CA LEU A 66 -2.98 20.41 4.83
C LEU A 66 -3.53 20.88 6.19
N PRO A 67 -4.77 21.40 6.23
CA PRO A 67 -5.45 21.69 7.49
C PRO A 67 -5.47 20.47 8.43
N GLY A 68 -5.20 20.72 9.71
CA GLY A 68 -5.07 19.66 10.72
C GLY A 68 -3.70 19.00 10.77
N GLY A 69 -2.65 19.66 10.26
CA GLY A 69 -1.25 19.22 10.44
C GLY A 69 -0.82 18.03 9.56
N LYS A 70 -1.68 17.57 8.65
CA LYS A 70 -1.38 16.45 7.76
C LYS A 70 -0.35 16.88 6.71
N ASN A 71 0.61 16.00 6.44
CA ASN A 71 1.59 16.22 5.39
C ASN A 71 1.23 15.40 4.16
N ARG A 72 1.14 16.05 3.00
CA ARG A 72 0.93 15.38 1.73
C ARG A 72 2.16 15.53 0.85
N LYS A 73 2.68 14.43 0.34
CA LYS A 73 3.80 14.38 -0.60
C LYS A 73 3.31 13.95 -1.97
N PHE A 74 3.88 14.55 -3.00
CA PHE A 74 3.70 14.15 -4.38
C PHE A 74 5.07 13.79 -4.95
N THR A 75 5.19 12.62 -5.57
CA THR A 75 6.36 12.22 -6.35
C THR A 75 5.91 11.82 -7.75
N SER A 76 6.49 12.44 -8.78
CA SER A 76 6.29 12.06 -10.18
C SER A 76 7.52 11.31 -10.68
N TYR A 77 7.29 10.27 -11.46
CA TYR A 77 8.29 9.59 -12.26
C TYR A 77 7.85 9.66 -13.72
N ASP A 78 8.68 10.25 -14.57
CA ASP A 78 8.35 10.54 -15.97
C ASP A 78 9.32 9.82 -16.93
N ASP A 79 8.78 8.92 -17.76
CA ASP A 79 9.50 8.29 -18.86
C ASP A 79 9.35 9.10 -20.14
N SER A 80 10.36 9.90 -20.47
CA SER A 80 10.33 10.70 -21.70
C SER A 80 10.29 9.87 -22.98
N SER A 81 10.69 8.58 -22.93
CA SER A 81 10.75 7.72 -24.13
C SER A 81 9.39 7.15 -24.52
N SER A 82 8.56 6.80 -23.54
CA SER A 82 7.21 6.25 -23.77
C SER A 82 6.08 7.23 -23.48
N GLY A 83 6.36 8.34 -22.80
CA GLY A 83 5.34 9.28 -22.31
C GLY A 83 4.57 8.76 -21.08
N MET A 84 5.01 7.66 -20.46
CA MET A 84 4.41 7.15 -19.23
C MET A 84 4.78 8.06 -18.05
N VAL A 85 3.77 8.39 -17.25
CA VAL A 85 3.94 9.14 -16.00
C VAL A 85 3.33 8.35 -14.85
N LEU A 86 4.13 8.11 -13.81
CA LEU A 86 3.66 7.59 -12.54
C LEU A 86 3.64 8.71 -11.51
N GLN A 87 2.47 8.97 -10.93
CA GLN A 87 2.34 9.85 -9.77
C GLN A 87 2.07 9.02 -8.52
N TYR A 88 2.90 9.21 -7.50
CA TYR A 88 2.74 8.72 -6.15
C TYR A 88 2.31 9.88 -5.25
N GLU A 89 1.06 9.86 -4.80
CA GLU A 89 0.49 10.84 -3.86
C GLU A 89 0.34 10.16 -2.50
N SER A 90 1.06 10.63 -1.48
CA SER A 90 1.00 10.05 -0.14
C SER A 90 0.56 11.09 0.89
N THR A 91 -0.25 10.71 1.87
CA THR A 91 -0.72 11.56 2.96
C THR A 91 -0.49 10.87 4.30
N GLU A 92 0.23 11.56 5.17
CA GLU A 92 0.49 11.12 6.53
C GLU A 92 -0.52 11.72 7.50
N TYR A 93 -1.10 10.87 8.34
CA TYR A 93 -2.08 11.20 9.37
C TYR A 93 -1.47 10.89 10.75
N ALA A 94 -0.59 11.76 11.24
CA ALA A 94 0.19 11.54 12.46
C ALA A 94 -0.64 11.24 13.70
N ASP A 95 -1.76 11.95 13.89
CA ASP A 95 -2.66 11.73 15.02
C ASP A 95 -3.29 10.32 15.05
N PHE A 96 -3.28 9.61 13.91
CA PHE A 96 -3.92 8.30 13.75
C PHE A 96 -2.93 7.17 13.48
N GLY A 97 -1.63 7.45 13.45
CA GLY A 97 -0.65 6.41 13.11
C GLY A 97 -0.91 5.81 11.72
N ALA A 98 -1.31 6.62 10.73
CA ALA A 98 -1.73 6.12 9.42
C ALA A 98 -1.05 6.85 8.26
N HIS A 99 -0.78 6.08 7.20
CA HIS A 99 -0.22 6.57 5.94
C HIS A 99 -1.07 6.03 4.79
N GLU A 100 -1.61 6.94 3.97
CA GLU A 100 -2.40 6.63 2.79
C GLU A 100 -1.58 6.99 1.55
N TRP A 101 -1.67 6.19 0.48
CA TRP A 101 -1.11 6.60 -0.80
C TRP A 101 -1.91 6.10 -2.00
N ILE A 102 -1.73 6.79 -3.12
CA ILE A 102 -2.34 6.49 -4.41
C ILE A 102 -1.25 6.48 -5.48
N LEU A 103 -1.28 5.44 -6.32
CA LEU A 103 -0.51 5.37 -7.56
C LEU A 103 -1.42 5.74 -8.73
N ARG A 104 -0.98 6.70 -9.56
CA ARG A 104 -1.67 7.08 -10.79
C ARG A 104 -0.74 6.88 -11.97
N PHE A 105 -1.10 5.95 -12.84
CA PHE A 105 -0.43 5.76 -14.13
C PHE A 105 -1.17 6.57 -15.19
N THR A 106 -0.42 7.44 -15.89
CA THR A 106 -0.95 8.29 -16.95
C THR A 106 -0.15 8.07 -18.23
N ASN A 107 -0.85 7.75 -19.32
CA ASN A 107 -0.26 7.79 -20.65
C ASN A 107 -0.31 9.22 -21.19
N GLY A 108 0.83 9.92 -21.16
CA GLY A 108 1.00 11.25 -21.74
C GLY A 108 1.52 11.25 -23.18
N GLY A 109 1.73 10.07 -23.78
CA GLY A 109 2.20 9.93 -25.15
C GLY A 109 1.07 9.91 -26.18
N ASP A 110 1.45 9.93 -27.46
CA ASP A 110 0.52 9.94 -28.61
C ASP A 110 0.13 8.53 -29.10
N ALA A 111 0.66 7.48 -28.47
CA ALA A 111 0.40 6.08 -28.81
C ALA A 111 -0.19 5.32 -27.62
N ASP A 112 -0.71 4.13 -27.87
CA ASP A 112 -1.16 3.25 -26.78
C ASP A 112 -0.01 2.94 -25.81
N THR A 113 -0.33 2.90 -24.53
CA THR A 113 0.64 2.55 -23.50
C THR A 113 1.07 1.10 -23.63
N LYS A 114 2.34 0.82 -23.33
CA LYS A 114 2.78 -0.56 -23.16
C LYS A 114 2.10 -1.16 -21.92
N VAL A 115 2.13 -2.48 -21.80
CA VAL A 115 1.44 -3.18 -20.71
C VAL A 115 2.03 -2.76 -19.36
N VAL A 116 1.14 -2.36 -18.44
CA VAL A 116 1.41 -2.25 -17.00
C VAL A 116 0.82 -3.51 -16.35
N SER A 117 1.62 -4.27 -15.62
CA SER A 117 1.21 -5.50 -14.94
C SER A 117 1.79 -5.58 -13.54
N ASP A 118 1.35 -6.59 -12.77
CA ASP A 118 1.92 -6.95 -11.46
C ASP A 118 2.00 -5.76 -10.49
N VAL A 119 0.93 -4.96 -10.44
CA VAL A 119 0.88 -3.74 -9.63
C VAL A 119 0.64 -4.09 -8.17
N TRP A 120 1.70 -4.01 -7.36
CA TRP A 120 1.65 -4.12 -5.91
C TRP A 120 1.63 -2.72 -5.30
N ALA A 121 0.48 -2.32 -4.76
CA ALA A 121 0.34 -1.02 -4.10
C ALA A 121 1.19 -0.91 -2.82
N LEU A 122 1.50 -2.04 -2.19
CA LEU A 122 2.47 -2.18 -1.11
C LEU A 122 3.42 -3.35 -1.45
N ASP A 123 4.70 -3.08 -1.64
CA ASP A 123 5.79 -4.05 -1.77
C ASP A 123 6.96 -3.57 -0.91
N CYS A 124 7.05 -4.08 0.31
CA CYS A 124 8.06 -3.67 1.28
C CYS A 124 8.56 -4.85 2.13
N THR A 125 9.71 -4.63 2.76
CA THR A 125 10.23 -5.50 3.81
C THR A 125 10.11 -4.77 5.13
N ILE A 126 9.39 -5.36 6.07
CA ILE A 126 9.26 -4.84 7.42
C ILE A 126 10.34 -5.50 8.29
N PRO A 127 11.29 -4.75 8.84
CA PRO A 127 12.27 -5.31 9.77
C PRO A 127 11.57 -5.87 11.01
N CYS A 128 11.96 -7.08 11.42
CA CYS A 128 11.51 -7.72 12.64
C CYS A 128 12.74 -8.32 13.35
N GLU A 129 12.80 -8.22 14.67
CA GLU A 129 13.87 -8.85 15.44
C GLU A 129 13.68 -10.37 15.46
N ALA A 130 14.75 -11.12 15.15
CA ALA A 130 14.71 -12.56 14.89
C ALA A 130 14.30 -13.46 16.08
N THR A 131 13.94 -12.89 17.22
CA THR A 131 13.57 -13.61 18.45
C THR A 131 12.09 -13.70 18.72
N GLU A 132 11.24 -13.10 17.87
CA GLU A 132 9.79 -13.02 18.12
C GLU A 132 8.99 -13.95 17.20
N ASP A 133 8.01 -14.64 17.80
CA ASP A 133 7.00 -15.39 17.05
C ASP A 133 6.05 -14.38 16.36
N LEU A 134 6.17 -14.24 15.05
CA LEU A 134 5.28 -13.38 14.27
C LEU A 134 3.89 -14.02 14.17
N THR A 135 2.85 -13.25 14.50
CA THR A 135 1.45 -13.68 14.32
C THR A 135 0.75 -12.74 13.35
N LEU A 136 0.26 -13.29 12.25
CA LEU A 136 -0.60 -12.59 11.31
C LEU A 136 -2.05 -12.68 11.78
N TYR A 137 -2.69 -11.53 11.96
CA TYR A 137 -4.13 -11.45 12.22
C TYR A 137 -4.86 -11.05 10.93
N TYR A 138 -5.94 -11.76 10.60
CA TYR A 138 -6.76 -11.50 9.42
C TYR A 138 -8.23 -11.87 9.71
N ALA A 139 -9.13 -11.69 8.75
CA ALA A 139 -10.52 -12.09 8.90
C ALA A 139 -11.00 -12.88 7.69
N ASP A 140 -11.85 -13.89 7.94
CA ASP A 140 -12.56 -14.57 6.86
C ASP A 140 -13.45 -13.59 6.09
N GLY A 141 -13.82 -13.97 4.88
CA GLY A 141 -14.79 -13.25 4.07
C GLY A 141 -16.23 -13.60 4.46
N SER A 142 -17.12 -13.50 3.49
CA SER A 142 -18.52 -13.88 3.58
C SER A 142 -18.86 -14.89 2.50
N GLU A 143 -19.35 -16.03 2.95
CA GLU A 143 -19.91 -17.10 2.11
C GLU A 143 -21.37 -17.39 2.52
N GLY A 144 -21.98 -16.54 3.35
CA GLY A 144 -23.32 -16.72 3.91
C GLY A 144 -23.34 -17.72 5.06
N ARG A 145 -22.23 -17.83 5.80
CA ARG A 145 -22.06 -18.75 6.93
C ARG A 145 -22.22 -18.01 8.25
N VAL A 146 -22.40 -18.78 9.33
CA VAL A 146 -22.49 -18.22 10.70
C VAL A 146 -21.17 -17.60 11.16
N ASP A 147 -20.06 -18.02 10.56
CA ASP A 147 -18.69 -17.57 10.82
C ASP A 147 -18.17 -16.59 9.77
N ASP A 148 -19.06 -15.93 9.01
CA ASP A 148 -18.66 -14.82 8.14
C ASP A 148 -17.93 -13.73 8.94
N PHE A 149 -16.85 -13.19 8.37
CA PHE A 149 -16.00 -12.15 8.98
C PHE A 149 -15.29 -12.57 10.29
N HIS A 150 -15.19 -13.87 10.55
CA HIS A 150 -14.54 -14.35 11.77
C HIS A 150 -13.06 -13.95 11.81
N PRO A 151 -12.58 -13.35 12.93
CA PRO A 151 -11.16 -13.09 13.11
C PRO A 151 -10.35 -14.38 13.14
N ARG A 152 -9.24 -14.39 12.42
CA ARG A 152 -8.28 -15.49 12.35
C ARG A 152 -6.91 -14.99 12.76
N GLN A 153 -6.08 -15.93 13.18
CA GLN A 153 -4.67 -15.68 13.42
C GLN A 153 -3.85 -16.85 12.88
N ASN A 154 -2.65 -16.57 12.39
CA ASN A 154 -1.69 -17.57 11.96
C ASN A 154 -0.30 -17.21 12.47
N SER A 155 0.40 -18.17 13.06
CA SER A 155 1.82 -18.00 13.41
C SER A 155 2.66 -18.15 12.14
N LEU A 156 3.52 -17.17 11.87
CA LEU A 156 4.42 -17.14 10.73
C LEU A 156 5.78 -17.70 11.16
N GLU A 157 6.11 -18.89 10.66
CA GLU A 157 7.43 -19.47 10.84
C GLU A 157 8.45 -18.82 9.88
N VAL A 158 9.74 -18.91 10.22
CA VAL A 158 10.82 -18.41 9.36
C VAL A 158 10.76 -19.07 7.99
N GLY A 159 10.63 -18.27 6.93
CA GLY A 159 10.53 -18.75 5.56
C GLY A 159 9.13 -19.23 5.15
N ALA A 160 8.12 -19.06 6.00
CA ALA A 160 6.74 -19.32 5.62
C ALA A 160 6.26 -18.31 4.57
N GLU A 161 5.56 -18.81 3.56
CA GLU A 161 4.76 -18.00 2.63
C GLU A 161 3.29 -18.12 3.03
N PHE A 162 2.56 -17.00 3.03
CA PHE A 162 1.16 -16.97 3.41
C PHE A 162 0.41 -15.96 2.54
N ASP A 163 -0.48 -16.47 1.69
CA ASP A 163 -1.24 -15.67 0.73
C ASP A 163 -2.70 -15.55 1.15
N LEU A 164 -3.21 -14.32 1.12
CA LEU A 164 -4.63 -14.01 1.27
C LEU A 164 -5.11 -13.31 0.00
N ALA A 165 -6.12 -13.87 -0.64
CA ALA A 165 -6.74 -13.27 -1.81
C ALA A 165 -8.26 -13.55 -1.84
N PRO A 166 -9.09 -12.52 -2.04
CA PRO A 166 -10.51 -12.75 -2.22
C PRO A 166 -10.81 -13.47 -3.53
N ASN A 167 -11.92 -14.21 -3.55
CA ASN A 167 -12.37 -14.98 -4.71
C ASN A 167 -13.27 -14.15 -5.66
N GLY A 168 -13.31 -14.56 -6.94
CA GLY A 168 -14.34 -14.11 -7.88
C GLY A 168 -14.41 -12.59 -8.15
N GLY A 169 -13.39 -11.83 -7.78
CA GLY A 169 -13.36 -10.36 -7.92
C GLY A 169 -14.21 -9.60 -6.89
N ARG A 170 -14.67 -10.26 -5.83
CA ARG A 170 -15.46 -9.64 -4.75
C ARG A 170 -14.59 -9.53 -3.51
N SER A 171 -14.38 -8.32 -3.00
CA SER A 171 -13.41 -8.04 -1.92
C SER A 171 -13.61 -8.86 -0.64
N SER A 172 -14.80 -9.41 -0.42
CA SER A 172 -15.12 -10.18 0.79
C SER A 172 -15.38 -11.65 0.52
N ASP A 173 -15.08 -12.21 -0.65
CA ASP A 173 -15.39 -13.61 -0.96
C ASP A 173 -14.24 -14.51 -0.49
N GLY A 174 -14.51 -15.41 0.47
CA GLY A 174 -13.52 -16.27 1.12
C GLY A 174 -12.69 -15.59 2.22
N VAL A 175 -12.00 -14.48 1.92
CA VAL A 175 -11.16 -13.72 2.88
C VAL A 175 -11.30 -12.21 2.65
N MET A 176 -11.16 -11.41 3.72
CA MET A 176 -11.07 -9.95 3.61
C MET A 176 -9.67 -9.50 3.14
N PRO A 177 -9.55 -8.33 2.46
CA PRO A 177 -8.28 -7.73 2.05
C PRO A 177 -7.58 -7.01 3.21
#